data_AF-A0AAN9YGD8-F1
#
_entry.id   AF-A0AAN9YGD8-F1
#
_cell.length_a   1.000
_cell.length_b   1.000
_cell.length_c   1.000
_cell.angle_alpha   90.00
_cell.angle_beta   90.00
_cell.angle_gamma   90.00
#
_symmetry.space_group_name_H-M   'P 1'
#
loop_
_entity.id
_entity.type
_entity.pdbx_description
1 polymer ?
#
loop_
_entity_poly.entity_id
_entity_poly.type
_entity_poly.pdbx_seq_one_letter_code
_entity_poly.pdbx_strand_id
1 'polypeptide(L)'
;MSQLWTKPGQPSALWTKPATLPGEAHTPSAVPLTASETRVRHPGRRFGQIVKLKPEHYQKYKELHASVWVEVLKQIKSSNITDYSIFYDDQSHILFASFKYVGYDYTGDMERMRENPKVREWWKLTDEFQESFIPGAKSSEDGEPSWWKPLEEVFYQA
;
A
#
# COMPACT_ATOMS: atom_id res chain seq x y z
N MET A 1 -50.01 18.18 -13.57
CA MET A 1 -50.05 17.82 -12.13
C MET A 1 -48.65 17.42 -11.72
N SER A 2 -48.05 17.80 -10.60
CA SER A 2 -48.25 18.88 -9.64
C SER A 2 -46.88 18.97 -8.94
N GLN A 3 -46.45 20.18 -8.65
CA GLN A 3 -45.23 20.49 -7.91
C GLN A 3 -45.33 20.01 -6.44
N LEU A 4 -44.19 20.14 -5.74
CA LEU A 4 -43.99 20.35 -4.29
C LEU A 4 -43.47 19.13 -3.50
N TRP A 5 -42.20 19.17 -3.09
CA TRP A 5 -41.79 19.53 -1.71
C TRP A 5 -40.25 19.67 -1.66
N THR A 6 -39.64 20.86 -1.52
CA THR A 6 -39.35 21.69 -0.32
C THR A 6 -38.00 21.38 0.36
N LYS A 7 -37.05 22.30 0.07
CA LYS A 7 -35.95 22.95 0.84
C LYS A 7 -35.14 22.22 1.95
N PRO A 8 -33.83 22.55 2.04
CA PRO A 8 -32.93 22.13 3.12
C PRO A 8 -33.04 23.05 4.36
N GLY A 9 -32.83 22.46 5.55
CA GLY A 9 -32.57 23.17 6.80
C GLY A 9 -33.61 22.97 7.91
N GLN A 10 -33.41 21.95 8.76
CA GLN A 10 -33.67 22.02 10.20
C GLN A 10 -32.92 20.90 10.95
N PRO A 11 -32.40 21.16 12.16
CA PRO A 11 -31.44 20.29 12.85
C PRO A 11 -32.13 19.14 13.57
N SER A 12 -31.56 17.93 13.46
CA SER A 12 -31.95 16.78 14.28
C SER A 12 -31.33 16.94 15.67
N ALA A 13 -32.19 17.18 16.66
CA ALA A 13 -31.86 17.21 18.07
C ALA A 13 -31.92 15.78 18.63
N LEU A 14 -30.77 15.13 18.82
CA LEU A 14 -30.62 13.98 19.72
C LEU A 14 -29.16 13.87 20.19
N TRP A 15 -28.76 14.71 21.14
CA TRP A 15 -27.84 14.32 22.22
C TRP A 15 -27.82 15.38 23.32
N THR A 16 -28.28 15.01 24.52
CA THR A 16 -28.09 15.81 25.73
C THR A 16 -26.91 15.20 26.50
N LYS A 17 -25.93 16.02 26.86
CA LYS A 17 -24.76 15.60 27.66
C LYS A 17 -25.24 15.13 29.04
N PRO A 18 -24.88 13.92 29.52
CA PRO A 18 -25.18 13.53 30.90
C PRO A 18 -24.40 14.42 31.88
N ALA A 19 -25.05 14.82 32.97
CA ALA A 19 -24.39 15.50 34.07
C ALA A 19 -23.48 14.52 34.83
N THR A 20 -22.22 14.89 35.01
CA THR A 20 -21.25 14.11 35.80
C THR A 20 -21.58 14.24 37.29
N LEU A 21 -21.85 13.11 37.96
CA LEU A 21 -21.90 13.06 39.42
C LEU A 21 -20.47 13.22 39.98
N PRO A 22 -20.24 14.03 41.03
CA PRO A 22 -18.94 14.13 41.65
C PRO A 22 -18.74 12.96 42.62
N GLY A 23 -17.71 12.13 42.41
CA GLY A 23 -17.25 11.22 43.46
C GLY A 23 -16.97 9.77 43.12
N GLU A 24 -16.67 9.41 41.87
CA GLU A 24 -15.96 8.14 41.62
C GLU A 24 -14.60 8.44 40.99
N ALA A 25 -13.55 8.06 41.71
CA ALA A 25 -12.20 8.05 41.17
C ALA A 25 -12.19 7.10 39.97
N HIS A 26 -12.16 7.67 38.76
CA HIS A 26 -11.86 6.92 37.54
C HIS A 26 -10.47 6.32 37.69
N THR A 27 -10.42 5.09 38.17
CA THR A 27 -9.23 4.27 38.05
C THR A 27 -9.19 3.87 36.58
N PRO A 28 -8.18 4.27 35.79
CA PRO A 28 -8.08 3.80 34.42
C PRO A 28 -7.84 2.28 34.49
N SER A 29 -8.87 1.49 34.24
CA SER A 29 -8.72 0.07 33.97
C SER A 29 -8.22 -0.08 32.54
N ALA A 30 -6.99 0.37 32.31
CA ALA A 30 -6.22 -0.10 31.18
C ALA A 30 -5.63 -1.44 31.63
N VAL A 31 -6.23 -2.53 31.16
CA VAL A 31 -5.58 -3.84 31.22
C VAL A 31 -4.24 -3.68 30.48
N PRO A 32 -3.08 -3.89 31.13
CA PRO A 32 -1.82 -3.83 30.42
C PRO A 32 -1.82 -4.96 29.40
N LEU A 33 -1.70 -4.63 28.10
CA LEU A 33 -1.46 -5.65 27.08
C LEU A 33 -0.15 -6.36 27.44
N THR A 34 -0.24 -7.69 27.62
CA THR A 34 0.93 -8.50 27.95
C THR A 34 1.81 -8.71 26.72
N ALA A 35 3.09 -9.00 26.91
CA ALA A 35 4.10 -9.25 25.86
C ALA A 35 3.80 -10.45 24.92
N SER A 36 2.58 -11.01 24.98
CA SER A 36 2.12 -12.24 24.32
C SER A 36 0.79 -12.04 23.59
N GLU A 37 0.53 -10.87 23.02
CA GLU A 37 -0.23 -10.82 21.77
C GLU A 37 0.70 -11.34 20.68
N THR A 38 0.75 -12.66 20.53
CA THR A 38 1.67 -13.38 19.65
C THR A 38 1.52 -12.81 18.24
N ARG A 39 2.45 -11.96 17.81
CA ARG A 39 2.47 -11.44 16.45
C ARG A 39 2.53 -12.63 15.51
N VAL A 40 1.43 -12.92 14.81
CA VAL A 40 1.39 -14.01 13.83
C VAL A 40 2.17 -13.54 12.62
N ARG A 41 3.31 -14.19 12.35
CA ARG A 41 4.08 -13.92 11.14
C ARG A 41 3.27 -14.36 9.93
N HIS A 42 3.20 -13.55 8.88
CA HIS A 42 2.55 -13.99 7.64
C HIS A 42 3.29 -15.21 7.09
N PRO A 43 2.58 -16.29 6.71
CA PRO A 43 3.20 -17.51 6.19
C PRO A 43 3.80 -17.35 4.78
N GLY A 44 3.99 -16.11 4.30
CA GLY A 44 4.35 -15.79 2.92
C GLY A 44 3.15 -15.39 2.09
N ARG A 45 2.48 -14.29 2.46
CA ARG A 45 1.41 -13.72 1.63
C ARG A 45 2.01 -13.33 0.28
N ARG A 46 1.47 -13.84 -0.81
CA ARG A 46 1.92 -13.56 -2.17
C ARG A 46 1.19 -12.35 -2.73
N PHE A 47 1.92 -11.60 -3.56
CA PHE A 47 1.42 -10.45 -4.28
C PHE A 47 1.75 -10.64 -5.76
N GLY A 48 0.78 -10.29 -6.60
CA GLY A 48 0.96 -10.07 -8.02
C GLY A 48 0.46 -8.67 -8.35
N GLN A 49 1.22 -7.94 -9.16
CA GLN A 49 0.81 -6.61 -9.59
C GLN A 49 1.38 -6.30 -10.98
N ILE A 50 0.70 -5.42 -11.71
CA ILE A 50 1.10 -5.03 -13.07
C ILE A 50 1.17 -3.52 -13.24
N VAL A 51 2.09 -3.09 -14.10
CA VAL A 51 2.18 -1.73 -14.64
C VAL A 51 2.57 -1.82 -16.11
N LYS A 52 2.25 -0.82 -16.91
CA LYS A 52 2.70 -0.78 -18.29
C LYS A 52 4.09 -0.13 -18.35
N LEU A 53 4.98 -0.69 -19.14
CA LEU A 53 6.25 -0.08 -19.49
C LEU A 53 6.10 0.64 -20.83
N LYS A 54 6.64 1.85 -20.94
CA LYS A 54 6.77 2.53 -22.22
C LYS A 54 7.80 1.77 -23.06
N PRO A 55 7.47 1.28 -24.27
CA PRO A 55 8.33 0.37 -25.04
C PRO A 55 9.74 0.93 -25.28
N GLU A 56 9.83 2.24 -25.51
CA GLU A 56 11.08 2.98 -25.74
C GLU A 56 12.03 3.00 -24.52
N HIS A 57 11.55 2.61 -23.35
CA HIS A 57 12.32 2.57 -22.11
C HIS A 57 12.74 1.16 -21.69
N TYR A 58 12.36 0.11 -22.44
CA TYR A 58 12.70 -1.27 -22.09
C TYR A 58 14.18 -1.48 -21.74
N GLN A 59 15.08 -1.05 -22.63
CA GLN A 59 16.51 -1.27 -22.45
C GLN A 59 17.04 -0.55 -21.19
N LYS A 60 16.63 0.72 -21.00
CA LYS A 60 17.01 1.50 -19.81
C LYS A 60 16.46 0.91 -18.52
N TYR A 61 15.21 0.47 -18.53
CA TYR A 61 14.57 -0.17 -17.39
C TYR A 61 15.32 -1.44 -16.97
N LYS A 62 15.68 -2.28 -17.95
CA LYS A 62 16.45 -3.52 -17.74
C LYS A 62 17.83 -3.25 -17.18
N GLU A 63 18.56 -2.30 -17.75
CA GLU A 63 19.90 -1.90 -17.27
C GLU A 63 19.84 -1.35 -15.85
N LEU A 64 18.87 -0.48 -15.56
CA LEU A 64 18.67 0.08 -14.24
C LEU A 64 18.37 -1.02 -13.20
N HIS A 65 17.51 -1.99 -13.52
CA HIS A 65 17.18 -3.10 -12.61
C HIS A 65 18.28 -4.16 -12.51
N ALA A 66 19.24 -4.21 -13.43
CA ALA A 66 20.44 -5.03 -13.27
C ALA A 66 21.39 -4.46 -12.19
N SER A 67 21.25 -3.17 -11.85
CA SER A 67 22.11 -2.45 -10.89
C SER A 67 21.29 -1.65 -9.89
N VAL A 68 20.29 -2.28 -9.27
CA VAL A 68 19.45 -1.65 -8.24
C VAL A 68 20.31 -1.08 -7.11
N TRP A 69 19.97 0.12 -6.65
CA TRP A 69 20.70 0.79 -5.58
C TRP A 69 20.67 -0.02 -4.28
N VAL A 70 21.80 -0.06 -3.59
CA VAL A 70 21.98 -0.87 -2.37
C VAL A 70 20.99 -0.46 -1.28
N GLU A 71 20.68 0.83 -1.17
CA GLU A 71 19.72 1.39 -0.22
C GLU A 71 18.30 0.91 -0.49
N VAL A 72 17.91 0.80 -1.77
CA VAL A 72 16.60 0.30 -2.19
C VAL A 72 16.49 -1.19 -1.87
N LEU A 73 17.52 -1.99 -2.21
CA LEU A 73 17.56 -3.41 -1.87
C LEU A 73 17.50 -3.66 -0.35
N LYS A 74 18.23 -2.85 0.42
CA LYS A 74 18.18 -2.88 1.89
C LYS A 74 16.77 -2.57 2.40
N GLN A 75 16.11 -1.55 1.86
CA GLN A 75 14.76 -1.19 2.26
C GLN A 75 13.76 -2.32 1.96
N ILE A 76 13.78 -2.88 0.73
CA ILE A 76 12.94 -4.03 0.34
C ILE A 76 13.10 -5.18 1.34
N LYS A 77 14.34 -5.56 1.65
CA LYS A 77 14.64 -6.62 2.62
C LYS A 77 14.13 -6.27 4.03
N SER A 78 14.30 -5.02 4.47
CA SER A 78 13.84 -4.57 5.80
C SER A 78 12.32 -4.50 5.93
N SER A 79 11.60 -4.36 4.82
CA SER A 79 10.13 -4.42 4.73
C SER A 79 9.61 -5.85 4.55
N ASN A 80 10.41 -6.86 4.90
CA ASN A 80 10.05 -8.29 4.87
C ASN A 80 9.50 -8.78 3.51
N ILE A 81 9.91 -8.14 2.41
CA ILE A 81 9.64 -8.59 1.05
C ILE A 81 10.74 -9.58 0.65
N THR A 82 10.32 -10.72 0.12
CA THR A 82 11.18 -11.82 -0.33
C THR A 82 10.68 -12.36 -1.65
N ASP A 83 11.52 -13.11 -2.37
CA ASP A 83 11.13 -13.74 -3.65
C ASP A 83 10.56 -12.71 -4.66
N TYR A 84 11.15 -11.51 -4.69
CA TYR A 84 10.68 -10.41 -5.52
C TYR A 84 11.30 -10.49 -6.92
N SER A 85 10.44 -10.73 -7.91
CA SER A 85 10.77 -10.74 -9.34
C SER A 85 9.90 -9.76 -10.12
N ILE A 86 10.45 -9.19 -11.20
CA ILE A 86 9.71 -8.40 -12.19
C ILE A 86 9.97 -9.01 -13.57
N PHE A 87 8.90 -9.40 -14.25
CA PHE A 87 8.89 -9.97 -15.59
C PHE A 87 8.38 -8.93 -16.58
N TYR A 88 8.86 -8.98 -17.82
CA TYR A 88 8.40 -8.10 -18.90
C TYR A 88 7.88 -8.94 -20.06
N ASP A 89 6.72 -8.58 -20.58
CA ASP A 89 6.15 -9.12 -21.81
C ASP A 89 6.31 -8.12 -22.95
N ASP A 90 6.95 -8.53 -24.05
CA ASP A 90 7.31 -7.64 -25.15
C ASP A 90 6.14 -7.30 -26.08
N GLN A 91 5.07 -8.10 -26.07
CA GLN A 91 3.88 -7.88 -26.90
C GLN A 91 2.91 -6.89 -26.25
N SER A 92 2.60 -7.08 -24.96
CA SER A 92 1.70 -6.21 -24.21
C SER A 92 2.41 -5.02 -23.56
N HIS A 93 3.74 -5.06 -23.47
CA HIS A 93 4.58 -4.13 -22.74
C HIS A 93 4.25 -4.06 -21.24
N ILE A 94 3.73 -5.14 -20.69
CA ILE A 94 3.38 -5.24 -19.27
C ILE A 94 4.60 -5.68 -18.47
N LEU A 95 4.83 -4.99 -17.36
CA LEU A 95 5.66 -5.48 -16.28
C LEU A 95 4.77 -6.21 -15.27
N PHE A 96 5.08 -7.47 -14.99
CA PHE A 96 4.47 -8.25 -13.93
C PHE A 96 5.44 -8.38 -12.77
N ALA A 97 5.09 -7.80 -11.63
CA ALA A 97 5.85 -7.93 -10.39
C ALA A 97 5.18 -8.97 -9.49
N SER A 98 5.98 -9.88 -8.94
CA SER A 98 5.53 -10.84 -7.92
C SER A 98 6.51 -10.90 -6.76
N PHE A 99 5.98 -10.94 -5.54
CA PHE A 99 6.77 -11.08 -4.33
C PHE A 99 5.99 -11.74 -3.18
N LYS A 100 6.72 -12.21 -2.17
CA LYS A 100 6.18 -12.74 -0.91
C LYS A 100 6.47 -11.77 0.24
N TYR A 101 5.45 -11.47 1.01
CA TYR A 101 5.58 -10.78 2.29
C TYR A 101 5.58 -11.78 3.45
N VAL A 102 6.60 -11.70 4.30
CA VAL A 102 6.83 -12.61 5.44
C VAL A 102 6.97 -11.86 6.77
N GLY A 103 6.49 -10.61 6.85
CA GLY A 103 6.58 -9.79 8.06
C GLY A 103 5.39 -9.99 9.00
N TYR A 104 5.12 -8.96 9.82
CA TYR A 104 4.04 -8.94 10.80
C TYR A 104 3.01 -7.84 10.55
N ASP A 105 3.41 -6.74 9.91
CA ASP A 105 2.57 -5.58 9.63
C ASP A 105 2.83 -5.06 8.22
N TYR A 106 2.09 -5.58 7.24
CA TYR A 106 2.31 -5.21 5.83
C TYR A 106 2.16 -3.71 5.61
N THR A 107 1.10 -3.12 6.17
CA THR A 107 0.82 -1.68 6.02
C THR A 107 1.96 -0.86 6.60
N GLY A 108 2.36 -1.11 7.84
CA GLY A 108 3.48 -0.39 8.45
C GLY A 108 4.81 -0.61 7.73
N ASP A 109 5.07 -1.79 7.19
CA ASP A 109 6.28 -2.08 6.40
C ASP A 109 6.31 -1.31 5.07
N MET A 110 5.14 -1.12 4.44
CA MET A 110 5.00 -0.33 3.20
C MET A 110 5.06 1.18 3.49
N GLU A 111 4.49 1.64 4.60
CA GLU A 111 4.64 3.04 5.06
C GLU A 111 6.11 3.41 5.25
N ARG A 112 6.89 2.59 5.97
CA ARG A 112 8.33 2.85 6.16
C ARG A 112 9.11 2.82 4.85
N MET A 113 8.69 2.00 3.88
CA MET A 113 9.29 2.00 2.54
C MET A 113 9.02 3.34 1.82
N ARG A 114 7.80 3.87 1.92
CA ARG A 114 7.41 5.16 1.32
C ARG A 114 8.10 6.35 1.98
N GLU A 115 8.35 6.28 3.28
CA GLU A 115 9.09 7.32 4.00
C GLU A 115 10.58 7.38 3.64
N ASN A 116 11.14 6.31 3.06
CA ASN A 116 12.55 6.26 2.71
C ASN A 116 12.87 7.16 1.49
N PRO A 117 13.69 8.21 1.64
CA PRO A 117 13.97 9.15 0.56
C PRO A 117 14.68 8.52 -0.64
N LYS A 118 15.52 7.49 -0.41
CA LYS A 118 16.20 6.78 -1.50
C LYS A 118 15.26 5.89 -2.31
N VAL A 119 14.24 5.34 -1.67
CA VAL A 119 13.19 4.60 -2.37
C VAL A 119 12.32 5.55 -3.19
N ARG A 120 11.95 6.71 -2.66
CA ARG A 120 11.21 7.73 -3.41
C ARG A 120 11.97 8.23 -4.64
N GLU A 121 13.27 8.48 -4.50
CA GLU A 121 14.14 8.89 -5.61
C GLU A 121 14.20 7.79 -6.69
N TRP A 122 14.35 6.54 -6.27
CA TRP A 122 14.31 5.38 -7.17
C TRP A 122 12.97 5.26 -7.89
N TRP A 123 11.86 5.36 -7.16
CA TRP A 123 10.51 5.29 -7.73
C TRP A 123 10.27 6.38 -8.74
N LYS A 124 10.62 7.64 -8.43
CA LYS A 124 10.50 8.74 -9.38
C LYS A 124 11.18 8.44 -10.71
N LEU A 125 12.40 7.89 -10.67
CA LEU A 125 13.14 7.49 -11.86
C LEU A 125 12.44 6.36 -12.63
N THR A 126 11.96 5.32 -11.94
CA THR A 126 11.31 4.19 -12.61
C THR A 126 9.91 4.50 -13.12
N ASP A 127 9.18 5.39 -12.43
CA ASP A 127 7.83 5.82 -12.80
C ASP A 127 7.86 6.60 -14.12
N GLU A 128 8.94 7.34 -14.43
CA GLU A 128 9.11 8.00 -15.73
C GLU A 128 9.05 7.02 -16.90
N PHE A 129 9.47 5.77 -16.67
CA PHE A 129 9.44 4.71 -17.68
C PHE A 129 8.08 4.03 -17.81
N GLN A 130 7.18 4.25 -16.85
CA GLN A 130 5.97 3.46 -16.67
C GLN A 130 4.70 4.28 -16.96
N GLU A 131 3.59 3.55 -17.13
CA GLU A 131 2.24 4.09 -17.17
C GLU A 131 1.34 3.23 -16.27
N SER A 132 0.66 3.86 -15.30
CA SER A 132 -0.27 3.15 -14.43
C SER A 132 -1.53 2.72 -15.19
N PHE A 133 -2.05 1.53 -14.84
CA PHE A 133 -3.37 1.07 -15.25
C PHE A 133 -4.50 1.61 -14.37
N ILE A 134 -4.20 2.31 -13.28
CA ILE A 134 -5.21 2.81 -12.34
C ILE A 134 -5.53 4.27 -12.67
N PRO A 135 -6.79 4.60 -13.03
CA PRO A 135 -7.18 5.98 -13.27
C PRO A 135 -6.95 6.86 -12.04
N GLY A 136 -6.27 7.99 -12.25
CA GLY A 136 -5.96 8.95 -11.18
C GLY A 136 -4.70 8.66 -10.37
N ALA A 137 -4.00 7.54 -10.63
CA ALA A 137 -2.69 7.29 -10.05
C ALA A 137 -1.65 8.26 -10.63
N LYS A 138 -0.81 8.83 -9.76
CA LYS A 138 0.14 9.90 -10.12
C LYS A 138 1.59 9.45 -10.02
N SER A 139 1.94 8.67 -8.99
CA SER A 139 3.27 8.14 -8.77
C SER A 139 3.21 6.95 -7.80
N SER A 140 4.29 6.16 -7.74
CA SER A 140 4.49 5.11 -6.73
C SER A 140 4.56 5.68 -5.30
N GLU A 141 4.93 6.96 -5.15
CA GLU A 141 5.02 7.63 -3.85
C GLU A 141 3.64 7.99 -3.27
N ASP A 142 2.68 8.38 -4.10
CA ASP A 142 1.38 8.93 -3.67
C ASP A 142 0.55 7.94 -2.83
N GLY A 143 0.85 6.64 -2.93
CA GLY A 143 0.21 5.58 -2.15
C GLY A 143 -1.19 5.22 -2.66
N GLU A 144 -2.12 6.18 -2.71
CA GLU A 144 -3.50 5.96 -3.15
C GLU A 144 -4.00 7.04 -4.13
N PRO A 145 -4.56 6.65 -5.30
CA PRO A 145 -4.64 5.28 -5.80
C PRO A 145 -3.25 4.72 -6.15
N SER A 146 -3.05 3.42 -5.89
CA SER A 146 -1.77 2.73 -6.14
C SER A 146 -1.27 2.90 -7.58
N TRP A 147 0.03 3.10 -7.74
CA TRP A 147 0.67 3.17 -9.07
C TRP A 147 0.66 1.83 -9.81
N TRP A 148 1.01 0.75 -9.09
CA TRP A 148 0.93 -0.60 -9.61
C TRP A 148 -0.47 -1.16 -9.38
N LYS A 149 -1.06 -1.77 -10.41
CA LYS A 149 -2.38 -2.39 -10.32
C LYS A 149 -2.26 -3.76 -9.64
N PRO A 150 -2.86 -3.96 -8.46
CA PRO A 150 -2.85 -5.27 -7.80
C PRO A 150 -3.65 -6.29 -8.60
N LEU A 151 -3.22 -7.55 -8.55
CA LEU A 151 -3.92 -8.70 -9.12
C LEU A 151 -4.43 -9.61 -8.01
N GLU A 152 -5.54 -10.29 -8.30
CA GLU A 152 -6.10 -11.33 -7.45
C GLU A 152 -5.36 -12.66 -7.66
N GLU A 153 -4.87 -13.26 -6.58
CA GLU A 153 -4.41 -14.64 -6.60
C GLU A 153 -5.62 -15.58 -6.57
N VAL A 154 -5.90 -16.24 -7.69
CA VAL A 154 -7.04 -17.16 -7.82
C VAL A 154 -6.69 -18.63 -7.60
N PHE A 155 -5.41 -18.97 -7.57
CA PHE A 155 -4.93 -20.34 -7.38
C PHE A 155 -3.48 -20.36 -6.86
N TYR A 156 -3.17 -21.32 -5.99
CA TYR A 156 -1.82 -21.62 -5.53
C TYR A 156 -1.71 -23.09 -5.12
N GLN A 157 -0.58 -23.72 -5.44
CA GLN A 157 -0.18 -25.03 -4.92
C GLN A 157 1.26 -24.89 -4.38
N ALA A 158 1.50 -25.35 -3.14
CA ALA A 158 2.78 -25.28 -2.43
C ALA A 158 3.76 -26.40 -2.79
#